data_AF-A0AAX0WSB7-F1
#
_entry.id   AF-A0AAX0WSB7-F1
#
_cell.length_a   1.000
_cell.length_b   1.000
_cell.length_c   1.000
_cell.angle_alpha   90.00
_cell.angle_beta   90.00
_cell.angle_gamma   90.00
#
_symmetry.space_group_name_H-M   'P 1'
#
loop_
_entity.id
_entity.type
_entity.pdbx_description
1 polymer ?
#
loop_
_entity_poly.entity_id
_entity_poly.type
_entity_poly.pdbx_seq_one_letter_code
_entity_poly.pdbx_strand_id
1 'polypeptide(L)' 'MLSLTRRVGESIVIGEDIFITVLCCKGNQVRIGFNAPNSVAIHRYEIYQKIQSEKHDGLADPTKKFCPSMQQSILNHH' A
#
# COMPACT_ATOMS: atom_id res chain seq x y z
N MET A 1 -15.66 15.02 -2.83
CA MET A 1 -14.61 15.17 -1.80
C MET A 1 -15.25 15.77 -0.56
N LEU A 2 -15.16 15.10 0.60
CA LEU A 2 -15.59 15.64 1.90
C LEU A 2 -14.35 16.16 2.65
N SER A 3 -14.43 17.35 3.25
CA SER A 3 -13.32 17.97 3.98
C SER A 3 -13.67 18.13 5.45
N LEU A 4 -12.77 17.67 6.33
CA LEU A 4 -12.91 17.75 7.79
C LEU A 4 -11.60 18.28 8.37
N THR A 5 -11.70 19.30 9.23
CA THR A 5 -10.54 19.83 9.96
C THR A 5 -10.48 19.15 11.33
N ARG A 6 -9.37 18.47 11.60
CA ARG A 6 -9.06 17.83 12.88
C ARG A 6 -7.75 18.36 13.45
N ARG A 7 -7.67 18.43 14.78
CA ARG A 7 -6.44 18.73 15.53
C ARG A 7 -5.67 17.45 15.81
N VAL A 8 -4.41 17.61 16.21
CA VAL A 8 -3.57 16.51 16.68
C VAL A 8 -4.24 15.82 17.88
N GLY A 9 -4.35 14.50 17.82
CA GLY A 9 -5.03 13.66 18.81
C GLY A 9 -6.49 13.36 18.48
N GLU A 10 -7.10 14.05 17.52
CA GLU A 10 -8.46 13.75 17.11
C GLU A 10 -8.51 12.62 16.07
N SER A 11 -9.63 11.90 16.05
CA SER A 11 -9.87 10.78 15.13
C SER A 11 -11.12 10.99 14.27
N ILE A 12 -11.08 10.40 13.08
CA ILE A 12 -12.17 10.34 12.11
C ILE A 12 -12.52 8.86 11.95
N VAL A 13 -13.80 8.53 11.92
CA VAL A 13 -14.29 7.16 11.72
C VAL A 13 -14.91 7.05 10.34
N ILE A 14 -14.58 5.99 9.61
CA ILE A 14 -15.16 5.67 8.29
C ILE A 14 -15.81 4.29 8.38
N GLY A 15 -17.11 4.21 8.06
CA GLY A 15 -17.87 2.98 8.23
C GLY A 15 -17.97 2.60 9.71
N GLU A 16 -17.67 1.33 10.02
CA GLU A 16 -17.77 0.78 11.38
C GLU A 16 -16.40 0.48 12.00
N ASP A 17 -15.39 0.13 11.20
CA ASP A 17 -14.12 -0.43 11.70
C ASP A 17 -12.86 0.36 11.31
N ILE A 18 -12.98 1.48 10.58
CA ILE A 18 -11.81 2.24 10.12
C ILE A 18 -11.69 3.53 10.94
N PHE A 19 -10.58 3.66 11.66
CA PHE A 19 -10.23 4.83 12.44
C PHE A 19 -8.99 5.50 11.87
N ILE A 20 -9.09 6.79 11.62
CA ILE A 20 -8.00 7.64 11.16
C ILE A 20 -7.68 8.62 12.26
N THR A 21 -6.47 8.56 12.81
CA THR A 21 -6.05 9.43 13.91
C THR A 21 -4.94 10.36 13.45
N VAL A 22 -5.06 11.65 13.75
CA VAL A 22 -3.97 12.61 13.51
C VAL A 22 -2.98 12.50 14.66
N LEU A 23 -1.83 11.87 14.43
CA LEU A 23 -0.84 11.61 15.48
C LEU A 23 0.04 12.83 15.77
N CYS A 24 0.46 13.55 14.74
CA CYS A 24 1.32 14.74 14.89
C CYS A 24 1.28 15.58 13.61
N CYS A 25 1.43 16.90 13.75
CA CYS A 25 1.71 17.81 12.66
C CYS A 25 3.07 18.47 12.91
N LYS A 26 4.00 18.33 11.98
CA LYS A 26 5.32 18.98 12.01
C LYS A 26 5.56 19.71 10.70
N GLY A 27 5.44 21.04 10.73
CA GLY A 27 5.54 21.86 9.52
C GLY A 27 4.48 21.46 8.51
N ASN A 28 4.91 21.02 7.32
CA ASN A 28 4.02 20.53 6.26
C ASN A 28 3.83 19.01 6.26
N GLN A 29 4.40 18.29 7.23
CA GLN A 29 4.24 16.84 7.35
C GLN A 29 3.21 16.53 8.44
N VAL A 30 2.27 15.65 8.10
CA VAL A 30 1.27 15.14 9.04
C VAL A 30 1.47 13.65 9.19
N ARG A 31 1.58 13.19 10.43
CA ARG A 31 1.59 11.77 10.75
C ARG A 31 0.15 11.32 10.99
N ILE A 32 -0.32 10.44 10.13
CA ILE A 32 -1.68 9.88 10.20
C ILE A 32 -1.55 8.41 10.60
N GLY A 33 -2.27 8.02 11.64
CA GLY A 33 -2.46 6.63 12.04
C GLY A 33 -3.72 6.08 11.39
N PHE A 34 -3.63 4.86 10.88
CA PHE A 34 -4.78 4.11 10.38
C PHE A 34 -4.94 2.88 11.23
N ASN A 35 -6.13 2.68 11.77
CA ASN A 35 -6.53 1.44 12.41
C ASN A 35 -7.71 0.88 11.61
N ALA A 36 -7.50 -0.27 11.00
CA ALA A 36 -8.50 -0.94 10.17
C ALA A 36 -8.27 -2.46 10.28
N PRO A 37 -9.33 -3.27 10.07
CA PRO A 37 -9.21 -4.72 10.06
C PRO A 37 -8.37 -5.19 8.85
N ASN A 38 -7.74 -6.37 8.98
CA ASN A 38 -6.89 -6.97 7.94
C ASN A 38 -7.60 -7.20 6.58
N SER A 39 -8.93 -7.17 6.57
CA SER A 39 -9.72 -7.24 5.33
C SER A 39 -9.55 -6.00 4.44
N VAL A 40 -9.12 -4.86 5.01
CA VAL A 40 -8.97 -3.59 4.30
C VAL A 40 -7.48 -3.32 4.07
N ALA A 41 -7.04 -3.40 2.82
CA ALA A 41 -5.66 -3.09 2.46
C ALA A 41 -5.43 -1.57 2.44
N ILE A 42 -4.52 -1.09 3.29
CA ILE A 42 -4.13 0.32 3.33
C ILE A 42 -2.82 0.48 2.54
N HIS A 43 -2.89 1.24 1.45
CA HIS A 43 -1.74 1.53 0.60
C HIS A 43 -1.47 3.02 0.54
N ARG A 44 -0.20 3.39 0.31
CA ARG A 44 0.13 4.76 -0.06
C ARG A 44 -0.34 5.01 -1.49
N TYR A 45 -0.92 6.18 -1.73
CA TYR A 45 -1.58 6.50 -2.99
C TYR A 45 -0.64 6.37 -4.20
N GLU A 46 0.61 6.81 -4.06
CA GLU A 46 1.63 6.76 -5.11
C GLU A 46 2.01 5.32 -5.52
N ILE A 47 1.90 4.37 -4.60
CA ILE A 47 2.14 2.95 -4.87
C ILE A 47 0.90 2.32 -5.51
N TYR A 48 -0.30 2.68 -5.02
CA TYR A 48 -1.56 2.19 -5.57
C TYR A 48 -1.73 2.58 -7.05
N GLN A 49 -1.41 3.82 -7.42
CA GLN A 49 -1.50 4.27 -8.82
C GLN A 49 -0.61 3.43 -9.75
N LYS A 50 0.63 3.15 -9.36
CA LYS A 50 1.55 2.33 -10.17
C LYS A 50 1.01 0.93 -10.41
N ILE A 51 0.55 0.26 -9.34
CA ILE A 51 0.01 -1.10 -9.41
C ILE A 51 -1.26 -1.13 -10.28
N GLN A 52 -2.14 -0.12 -10.18
CA GLN A 52 -3.36 -0.08 -10.98
C GLN A 52 -3.11 0.20 -12.46
N SER A 53 -2.12 1.04 -12.78
CA SER A 53 -1.69 1.26 -14.17
C SER A 53 -1.12 -0.03 -14.77
N GLU A 54 -0.28 -0.75 -14.04
CA GLU A 54 0.27 -2.05 -14.49
C GLU A 54 -0.81 -3.12 -14.66
N LYS A 55 -1.84 -3.12 -13.82
CA LYS A 55 -2.99 -4.05 -13.93
C LYS A 55 -3.94 -3.70 -15.08
N HIS A 56 -4.06 -2.42 -15.45
CA HIS A 56 -4.94 -2.02 -16.56
C HIS A 56 -4.35 -2.37 -17.93
N ASP A 57 -3.01 -2.40 -18.04
CA ASP A 57 -2.31 -2.80 -19.27
C ASP A 57 -2.01 -4.31 -19.34
N GLY A 58 -2.36 -5.08 -18.30
CA GLY A 58 -1.91 -6.46 -18.13
C GLY A 58 -2.96 -7.41 -17.57
N LEU A 59 -3.88 -7.86 -18.42
CA LEU A 59 -4.46 -9.21 -18.32
C LEU A 59 -3.37 -10.26 -18.60
N ALA A 60 -2.34 -10.33 -17.74
CA ALA A 60 -1.31 -11.37 -17.79
C ALA A 60 -0.82 -11.72 -16.37
N ASP A 61 -1.52 -12.72 -15.84
CA ASP A 61 -0.97 -13.86 -15.09
C ASP A 61 -0.56 -13.69 -13.59
N PRO A 62 -1.21 -14.44 -12.67
CA PRO A 62 -0.89 -14.43 -11.24
C PRO A 62 0.31 -15.32 -10.83
N THR A 63 1.22 -15.76 -11.72
CA THR A 63 2.26 -16.76 -11.34
C THR A 63 3.71 -16.32 -11.32
N LYS A 64 4.07 -15.04 -11.50
CA LYS A 64 5.49 -14.64 -11.33
C LYS A 64 5.91 -14.52 -9.86
N LYS A 65 6.19 -15.70 -9.28
CA LYS A 65 7.12 -15.90 -8.16
C LYS A 65 8.43 -15.19 -8.48
N PHE A 66 8.78 -14.25 -7.61
CA PHE A 66 10.10 -13.68 -7.53
C PHE A 66 11.02 -14.69 -6.82
N CYS A 67 11.96 -15.29 -7.55
CA CYS A 67 13.16 -15.91 -6.97
C CYS A 67 14.36 -15.66 -7.91
N PRO A 68 15.18 -14.62 -7.65
CA PRO A 68 16.44 -14.41 -8.33
C PRO A 68 17.58 -15.00 -7.49
N SER A 69 18.07 -16.17 -7.86
CA SER A 69 19.47 -16.52 -7.59
C SER A 69 19.98 -17.56 -8.60
N MET A 70 20.67 -17.03 -9.61
CA MET A 70 21.93 -17.52 -10.21
C MET A 70 21.97 -19.00 -10.62
N GLN A 71 21.93 -19.30 -11.93
CA GLN A 71 23.16 -19.43 -12.75
C GLN A 71 24.25 -20.25 -12.06
N GLN A 72 24.27 -21.56 -12.29
CA GLN A 72 25.53 -22.27 -12.36
C GLN A 72 25.45 -23.43 -13.37
N SER A 73 26.40 -23.37 -14.31
CA SER A 73 27.09 -24.52 -14.89
C SER A 73 26.37 -25.34 -15.97
N ILE A 74 26.57 -24.88 -17.21
CA ILE A 74 26.82 -25.76 -18.35
C ILE A 74 27.91 -26.77 -17.96
N LEU A 75 27.60 -28.08 -17.87
CA LEU A 75 28.53 -29.17 -18.17
C LEU A 75 27.84 -30.56 -18.22
N ASN A 76 28.39 -31.43 -19.09
CA ASN A 76 28.09 -32.84 -19.35
C ASN A 76 27.01 -33.02 -20.44
N HIS A 77 27.30 -33.23 -21.74
CA HIS A 77 28.24 -34.17 -22.36
C HIS A 77 28.07 -35.60 -21.82
N HIS A 78 27.09 -36.32 -22.36
CA HIS A 78 27.23 -37.60 -23.06
C HIS A 78 25.95 -37.95 -23.81
#